data_AF-A0A497JUR7-F1
#
_entry.id   AF-A0A497JUR7-F1
#
_cell.length_a   1.000
_cell.length_b   1.000
_cell.length_c   1.000
_cell.angle_alpha   90.00
_cell.angle_beta   90.00
_cell.angle_gamma   90.00
#
_symmetry.space_group_name_H-M   'P 1'
#
loop_
_entity.id
_entity.type
_entity.pdbx_description
1 polymer ?
#
loop_
_entity_poly.entity_id
_entity_poly.type
_entity_poly.pdbx_seq_one_letter_code
_entity_poly.pdbx_strand_id
1 'polypeptide(L)'
;DEEDEYAELSQTGRYFIGGLLEHAKALTAICCPTVNSYKRLVPGFEAPIYIMWSRRNRSAMVRVPVYYRGAEFASYKRIEFRSADPSCNPYLAFACLLMAGLDGVKRKIDPGDPVDEDVYKLSSERRRALGIGELPTTLRDALEEMKSDEVIYRTLGSHIFDAFIEYKMNDWRQYCLYVTPWEIMKYLDY
;
A
#
# COMPACT_ATOMS: atom_id res chain seq x y z
N ASP A 1 3.61 -10.07 -21.60
CA ASP A 1 3.51 -11.52 -21.83
C ASP A 1 2.27 -11.74 -22.65
N GLU A 2 2.41 -12.24 -23.86
CA GLU A 2 1.28 -12.42 -24.77
C GLU A 2 0.35 -13.53 -24.28
N GLU A 3 0.85 -14.43 -23.42
CA GLU A 3 0.08 -15.53 -22.83
C GLU A 3 -0.73 -15.10 -21.60
N ASP A 4 -0.46 -13.93 -21.01
CA ASP A 4 -1.28 -13.37 -19.93
C ASP A 4 -2.49 -12.63 -20.51
N GLU A 5 -3.60 -13.35 -20.69
CA GLU A 5 -4.86 -12.79 -21.20
C GLU A 5 -5.46 -11.68 -20.30
N TYR A 6 -5.07 -11.63 -19.02
CA TYR A 6 -5.62 -10.70 -18.06
C TYR A 6 -5.07 -9.27 -18.27
N ALA A 7 -3.75 -9.09 -18.18
CA ALA A 7 -3.09 -7.78 -18.23
C ALA A 7 -1.84 -7.71 -19.15
N GLU A 8 -1.48 -8.81 -19.81
CA GLU A 8 -0.25 -9.00 -20.59
C GLU A 8 1.03 -8.71 -19.77
N LEU A 9 1.00 -8.99 -18.47
CA LEU A 9 2.11 -8.78 -17.54
C LEU A 9 3.00 -10.02 -17.49
N SER A 10 4.33 -9.83 -17.51
CA SER A 10 5.26 -10.95 -17.35
C SER A 10 5.16 -11.59 -15.98
N GLN A 11 5.57 -12.86 -15.88
CA GLN A 11 5.65 -13.55 -14.60
C GLN A 11 6.56 -12.81 -13.59
N THR A 12 7.65 -12.20 -14.06
CA THR A 12 8.49 -11.32 -13.24
C THR A 12 7.69 -10.12 -12.71
N GLY A 13 6.87 -9.49 -13.55
CA GLY A 13 5.97 -8.41 -13.13
C GLY A 13 4.94 -8.88 -12.10
N ARG A 14 4.38 -10.08 -12.25
CA ARG A 14 3.47 -10.68 -11.25
C ARG A 14 4.18 -10.89 -9.92
N TYR A 15 5.38 -11.47 -9.92
CA TYR A 15 6.16 -11.62 -8.68
C TYR A 15 6.54 -10.29 -8.03
N PHE A 16 6.81 -9.27 -8.83
CA PHE A 16 7.03 -7.92 -8.30
C PHE A 16 5.79 -7.40 -7.57
N ILE A 17 4.59 -7.59 -8.14
CA ILE A 17 3.32 -7.27 -7.46
C ILE A 17 3.21 -8.08 -6.16
N GLY A 18 3.53 -9.38 -6.18
CA GLY A 18 3.48 -10.24 -5.00
C GLY A 18 4.31 -9.69 -3.84
N GLY A 19 5.53 -9.20 -4.13
CA GLY A 19 6.36 -8.51 -3.15
C GLY A 19 5.72 -7.22 -2.60
N LEU A 20 5.11 -6.41 -3.46
CA LEU A 20 4.40 -5.21 -3.00
C LEU A 20 3.20 -5.53 -2.09
N LEU A 21 2.47 -6.62 -2.37
CA LEU A 21 1.34 -7.06 -1.54
C LEU A 21 1.81 -7.63 -0.19
N GLU A 22 2.87 -8.44 -0.19
CA GLU A 22 3.49 -9.01 1.02
C GLU A 22 3.93 -7.90 1.99
N HIS A 23 4.61 -6.88 1.47
CA HIS A 23 5.17 -5.78 2.27
C HIS A 23 4.23 -4.57 2.43
N ALA A 24 2.97 -4.70 2.00
CA ALA A 24 2.03 -3.58 1.85
C ALA A 24 1.86 -2.73 3.12
N LYS A 25 1.73 -3.41 4.27
CA LYS A 25 1.49 -2.74 5.54
C LYS A 25 2.71 -1.94 6.01
N ALA A 26 3.91 -2.51 5.88
CA ALA A 26 5.15 -1.82 6.19
C ALA A 26 5.43 -0.66 5.21
N LEU A 27 5.20 -0.87 3.92
CA LEU A 27 5.28 0.17 2.89
C LEU A 27 4.35 1.35 3.18
N THR A 28 3.20 1.11 3.83
CA THR A 28 2.25 2.17 4.19
C THR A 28 2.90 3.21 5.10
N ALA A 29 3.75 2.83 6.06
CA ALA A 29 4.42 3.80 6.94
C ALA A 29 5.30 4.79 6.17
N ILE A 30 5.96 4.31 5.10
CA ILE A 30 6.87 5.12 4.27
C ILE A 30 6.09 5.93 3.23
N CYS A 31 5.11 5.30 2.57
CA CYS A 31 4.34 5.90 1.48
C CYS A 31 3.19 6.80 1.96
N CYS A 32 2.79 6.69 3.23
CA CYS A 32 1.76 7.47 3.92
C CYS A 32 2.27 7.93 5.31
N PRO A 33 3.31 8.80 5.37
CA PRO A 33 4.07 9.00 6.61
C PRO A 33 3.51 10.12 7.51
N THR A 34 2.25 10.51 7.36
CA THR A 34 1.63 11.54 8.19
C THR A 34 0.33 11.04 8.79
N VAL A 35 -0.10 11.60 9.92
CA VAL A 35 -1.41 11.29 10.50
C VAL A 35 -2.54 11.60 9.50
N ASN A 36 -2.37 12.64 8.68
CA ASN A 36 -3.35 13.04 7.67
C ASN A 36 -3.49 12.02 6.53
N SER A 37 -2.41 11.30 6.19
CA SER A 37 -2.43 10.24 5.18
C SER A 37 -3.53 9.21 5.43
N TYR A 38 -3.76 8.85 6.70
CA TYR A 38 -4.75 7.85 7.09
C TYR A 38 -6.19 8.37 7.08
N LYS A 39 -6.39 9.69 6.96
CA LYS A 39 -7.72 10.26 6.69
C LYS A 39 -8.12 10.09 5.22
N ARG A 40 -7.15 9.80 4.34
CA ARG A 40 -7.38 9.37 2.95
C ARG A 40 -7.68 7.87 2.89
N LEU A 41 -7.01 7.06 3.70
CA LEU A 41 -7.15 5.60 3.74
C LEU A 41 -8.36 5.13 4.57
N VAL A 42 -9.56 5.58 4.17
CA VAL A 42 -10.83 5.19 4.78
C VAL A 42 -11.76 4.57 3.73
N PRO A 43 -12.59 3.57 4.08
CA PRO A 43 -13.55 3.00 3.16
C PRO A 43 -14.51 4.07 2.59
N GLY A 44 -14.88 3.94 1.31
CA GLY A 44 -15.88 4.80 0.66
C GLY A 44 -15.34 6.02 -0.08
N PHE A 45 -14.02 6.24 -0.07
CA PHE A 45 -13.35 7.24 -0.90
C PHE A 45 -12.45 6.56 -1.94
N GLU A 46 -12.06 7.23 -3.04
CA GLU A 46 -11.31 6.61 -4.16
C GLU A 46 -9.90 6.09 -3.80
N ALA A 47 -9.48 6.22 -2.54
CA ALA A 47 -8.17 5.78 -2.07
C ALA A 47 -8.17 4.28 -1.72
N PRO A 48 -7.17 3.52 -2.19
CA PRO A 48 -7.14 2.08 -1.98
C PRO A 48 -6.69 1.73 -0.56
N ILE A 49 -7.52 0.95 0.12
CA ILE A 49 -7.23 0.38 1.45
C ILE A 49 -7.09 -1.14 1.42
N TYR A 50 -7.40 -1.78 0.29
CA TYR A 50 -7.40 -3.22 0.15
C TYR A 50 -6.10 -3.71 -0.50
N ILE A 51 -5.44 -4.65 0.17
CA ILE A 51 -4.20 -5.28 -0.26
C ILE A 51 -4.57 -6.32 -1.33
N MET A 52 -4.62 -5.86 -2.58
CA MET A 52 -4.93 -6.66 -3.75
C MET A 52 -4.45 -5.96 -5.02
N TRP A 53 -4.51 -6.68 -6.13
CA TRP A 53 -4.19 -6.15 -7.44
C TRP A 53 -5.32 -6.37 -8.46
N SER A 54 -5.43 -5.47 -9.44
CA SER A 54 -6.39 -5.58 -10.55
C SER A 54 -5.98 -4.71 -11.73
N ARG A 55 -6.47 -5.04 -12.93
CA ARG A 55 -6.26 -4.23 -14.13
C ARG A 55 -7.04 -2.91 -14.18
N ARG A 56 -8.21 -2.87 -13.54
CA ARG A 56 -9.16 -1.74 -13.64
C ARG A 56 -9.68 -1.24 -12.31
N ASN A 57 -9.64 -2.06 -11.26
CA ASN A 57 -10.27 -1.75 -9.99
C ASN A 57 -9.60 -0.54 -9.31
N ARG A 58 -10.40 0.49 -9.00
CA ARG A 58 -9.91 1.70 -8.33
C ARG A 58 -9.67 1.51 -6.84
N SER A 59 -10.25 0.46 -6.25
CA SER A 59 -10.05 0.10 -4.85
C SER A 59 -8.79 -0.73 -4.59
N ALA A 60 -8.13 -1.24 -5.65
CA ALA A 60 -6.92 -2.04 -5.54
C ALA A 60 -5.70 -1.16 -5.21
N MET A 61 -4.88 -1.62 -4.26
CA MET A 61 -3.59 -0.98 -3.96
C MET A 61 -2.67 -0.97 -5.17
N VAL A 62 -2.58 -2.09 -5.90
CA VAL A 62 -1.78 -2.18 -7.12
C VAL A 62 -2.70 -2.30 -8.33
N ARG A 63 -2.52 -1.41 -9.30
CA ARG A 63 -3.26 -1.46 -10.55
C ARG A 63 -2.35 -1.75 -11.74
N VAL A 64 -2.79 -2.56 -12.69
CA VAL A 64 -2.07 -2.81 -13.95
C VAL A 64 -2.85 -2.18 -15.12
N PRO A 65 -2.47 -0.99 -15.62
CA PRO A 65 -3.22 -0.32 -16.67
C PRO A 65 -3.15 -1.08 -18.00
N VAL A 66 -4.30 -1.31 -18.63
CA VAL A 66 -4.40 -2.08 -19.88
C VAL A 66 -5.03 -1.24 -21.00
N TYR A 67 -4.61 0.03 -21.10
CA TYR A 67 -5.07 0.93 -22.15
C TYR A 67 -4.53 0.56 -23.54
N TYR A 68 -3.34 -0.05 -23.57
CA TYR A 68 -2.67 -0.53 -24.78
C TYR A 68 -2.37 -2.03 -24.63
N ARG A 69 -2.66 -2.79 -25.69
CA ARG A 69 -2.53 -4.26 -25.76
C ARG A 69 -1.78 -4.67 -27.02
N GLY A 70 -1.09 -5.80 -26.98
CA GLY A 70 -0.21 -6.27 -28.04
C GLY A 70 1.28 -6.03 -27.79
N ALA A 71 2.11 -6.81 -28.47
CA ALA A 71 3.57 -6.83 -28.33
C ALA A 71 4.22 -5.47 -28.59
N GLU A 72 3.65 -4.70 -29.52
CA GLU A 72 4.10 -3.37 -29.90
C GLU A 72 3.98 -2.34 -28.77
N PHE A 73 3.15 -2.62 -27.76
CA PHE A 73 2.99 -1.77 -26.57
C PHE A 73 3.65 -2.34 -25.31
N ALA A 74 4.49 -3.37 -25.43
CA ALA A 74 5.16 -4.00 -24.29
C ALA A 74 5.96 -3.00 -23.43
N SER A 75 6.57 -1.98 -24.05
CA SER A 75 7.35 -0.93 -23.36
C SER A 75 6.50 0.01 -22.50
N TYR A 76 5.18 0.05 -22.69
CA TYR A 76 4.25 0.89 -21.91
C TYR A 76 3.70 0.16 -20.68
N LYS A 77 3.96 -1.15 -20.56
CA LYS A 77 3.47 -1.97 -19.43
C LYS A 77 4.12 -1.52 -18.14
N ARG A 78 3.28 -1.31 -17.14
CA ARG A 78 3.67 -0.80 -15.83
C ARG A 78 2.67 -1.23 -14.77
N ILE A 79 3.07 -1.06 -13.51
CA ILE A 79 2.19 -1.18 -12.36
C ILE A 79 2.01 0.20 -11.73
N GLU A 80 0.83 0.49 -11.22
CA GLU A 80 0.47 1.71 -10.50
C GLU A 80 0.29 1.34 -9.02
N PHE A 81 1.22 1.75 -8.16
CA PHE A 81 1.06 1.66 -6.70
C PHE A 81 0.30 2.89 -6.20
N ARG A 82 -0.94 2.70 -5.74
CA ARG A 82 -1.92 3.79 -5.55
C ARG A 82 -2.09 4.23 -4.09
N SER A 83 -1.52 3.49 -3.15
CA SER A 83 -1.60 3.80 -1.74
C SER A 83 -0.65 4.91 -1.30
N ALA A 84 0.38 5.25 -2.08
CA ALA A 84 1.25 6.37 -1.77
C ALA A 84 0.52 7.73 -1.88
N ASP A 85 0.97 8.69 -1.08
CA ASP A 85 0.50 10.08 -1.12
C ASP A 85 1.68 11.06 -1.23
N PRO A 86 1.47 12.33 -1.62
CA PRO A 86 2.55 13.27 -1.91
C PRO A 86 3.29 13.79 -0.66
N SER A 87 2.88 13.41 0.55
CA SER A 87 3.61 13.74 1.79
C SER A 87 4.81 12.82 2.03
N CYS A 88 4.93 11.72 1.26
CA CYS A 88 6.07 10.82 1.37
C CYS A 88 7.38 11.45 0.87
N ASN A 89 8.49 11.04 1.46
CA ASN A 89 9.80 11.31 0.88
C ASN A 89 9.96 10.39 -0.35
N PRO A 90 10.05 10.92 -1.58
CA PRO A 90 10.04 10.11 -2.79
C PRO A 90 11.26 9.18 -2.87
N TYR A 91 12.40 9.57 -2.30
CA TYR A 91 13.61 8.73 -2.29
C TYR A 91 13.40 7.47 -1.45
N LEU A 92 12.87 7.64 -0.22
CA LEU A 92 12.59 6.52 0.66
C LEU A 92 11.47 5.64 0.10
N ALA A 93 10.41 6.26 -0.44
CA ALA A 93 9.29 5.54 -1.02
C ALA A 93 9.74 4.67 -2.21
N PHE A 94 10.47 5.23 -3.18
CA PHE A 94 10.92 4.45 -4.32
C PHE A 94 11.96 3.38 -3.96
N ALA A 95 12.86 3.65 -3.00
CA ALA A 95 13.80 2.64 -2.52
C ALA A 95 13.06 1.44 -1.90
N CYS A 96 12.13 1.70 -0.99
CA CYS A 96 11.34 0.66 -0.33
C CYS A 96 10.44 -0.11 -1.31
N LEU A 97 9.75 0.59 -2.22
CA LEU A 97 8.91 -0.05 -3.24
C LEU A 97 9.72 -0.96 -4.16
N LEU A 98 10.90 -0.49 -4.59
CA LEU A 98 11.81 -1.29 -5.43
C LEU A 98 12.25 -2.55 -4.69
N MET A 99 12.73 -2.41 -3.45
CA MET A 99 13.25 -3.54 -2.68
C MET A 99 12.16 -4.55 -2.31
N ALA A 100 10.96 -4.09 -1.95
CA ALA A 100 9.81 -4.96 -1.72
C ALA A 100 9.44 -5.76 -2.98
N GLY A 101 9.37 -5.10 -4.14
CA GLY A 101 9.09 -5.80 -5.39
C GLY A 101 10.20 -6.77 -5.81
N LEU A 102 11.47 -6.41 -5.61
CA LEU A 102 12.61 -7.30 -5.85
C LEU A 102 12.62 -8.52 -4.91
N ASP A 103 12.18 -8.37 -3.66
CA ASP A 103 12.01 -9.50 -2.76
C ASP A 103 10.96 -10.48 -3.29
N GLY A 104 9.82 -9.95 -3.77
CA GLY A 104 8.80 -10.72 -4.47
C GLY A 104 9.34 -11.52 -5.65
N VAL A 105 10.13 -10.88 -6.52
CA VAL A 105 10.80 -11.55 -7.65
C VAL A 105 11.76 -12.65 -7.17
N LYS A 106 12.58 -12.36 -6.16
CA LYS A 106 13.58 -13.29 -5.63
C LYS A 106 12.95 -14.52 -5.00
N ARG A 107 11.90 -14.34 -4.20
CA ARG A 107 11.15 -15.40 -3.51
C ARG A 107 10.06 -16.03 -4.37
N LYS A 108 9.81 -15.50 -5.57
CA LYS A 108 8.72 -15.90 -6.48
C LYS A 108 7.34 -15.85 -5.80
N ILE A 109 7.08 -14.76 -5.09
CA ILE A 109 5.82 -14.56 -4.35
C ILE A 109 4.69 -14.35 -5.36
N ASP A 110 3.74 -15.27 -5.43
CA ASP A 110 2.56 -15.12 -6.29
C ASP A 110 1.59 -14.09 -5.67
N PRO A 111 1.16 -13.05 -6.40
CA PRO A 111 0.19 -12.08 -5.90
C PRO A 111 -1.24 -12.63 -5.80
N GLY A 112 -1.47 -13.89 -6.18
CA GLY A 112 -2.78 -14.51 -6.26
C GLY A 112 -3.59 -14.03 -7.46
N ASP A 113 -4.83 -14.50 -7.52
CA ASP A 113 -5.78 -14.09 -8.56
C ASP A 113 -6.17 -12.62 -8.39
N PRO A 114 -6.28 -11.86 -9.49
CA PRO A 114 -6.68 -10.47 -9.43
C PRO A 114 -8.16 -10.32 -9.03
N VAL A 115 -8.48 -9.24 -8.32
CA VAL A 115 -9.84 -9.00 -7.80
C VAL A 115 -10.53 -7.86 -8.57
N ASP A 116 -11.42 -8.23 -9.49
CA ASP A 116 -12.20 -7.29 -10.32
C ASP A 116 -13.56 -6.92 -9.72
N GLU A 117 -13.94 -7.50 -8.56
CA GLU A 117 -15.19 -7.20 -7.86
C GLU A 117 -15.17 -5.81 -7.19
N ASP A 118 -16.34 -5.19 -7.00
CA ASP A 118 -16.46 -3.95 -6.23
C ASP A 118 -16.30 -4.23 -4.73
N VAL A 119 -15.05 -4.12 -4.24
CA VAL A 119 -14.65 -4.58 -2.90
C VAL A 119 -15.32 -3.79 -1.78
N TYR A 120 -15.79 -2.56 -2.07
CA TYR A 120 -16.58 -1.78 -1.11
C TYR A 120 -17.93 -2.42 -0.80
N LYS A 121 -18.48 -3.23 -1.71
CA LYS A 121 -19.76 -3.92 -1.53
C LYS A 121 -19.63 -5.34 -0.99
N LEU A 122 -18.40 -5.85 -0.90
CA LEU A 122 -18.16 -7.19 -0.35
C LEU A 122 -18.29 -7.17 1.17
N SER A 123 -18.93 -8.21 1.71
CA SER A 123 -18.92 -8.47 3.14
C SER A 123 -17.49 -8.75 3.60
N SER A 124 -17.18 -8.46 4.86
CA SER A 124 -15.87 -8.76 5.44
C SER A 124 -15.52 -10.25 5.37
N GLU A 125 -16.52 -11.13 5.42
CA GLU A 125 -16.34 -12.58 5.23
C GLU A 125 -15.90 -12.92 3.81
N ARG A 126 -16.54 -12.35 2.80
CA ARG A 126 -16.16 -12.56 1.39
C ARG A 126 -14.78 -11.99 1.10
N ARG A 127 -14.43 -10.83 1.66
CA ARG A 127 -13.07 -10.28 1.55
C ARG A 127 -12.01 -11.22 2.12
N ARG A 128 -12.25 -11.76 3.32
CA ARG A 128 -11.35 -12.76 3.93
C ARG A 128 -11.25 -14.04 3.11
N ALA A 129 -12.36 -14.52 2.56
CA ALA A 129 -12.37 -15.72 1.71
C ALA A 129 -11.55 -15.53 0.42
N LEU A 130 -11.43 -14.30 -0.08
CA LEU A 130 -10.60 -13.92 -1.22
C LEU A 130 -9.15 -13.58 -0.83
N GLY A 131 -8.78 -13.71 0.46
CA GLY A 131 -7.44 -13.36 0.95
C GLY A 131 -7.15 -11.85 0.93
N ILE A 132 -8.17 -11.00 0.86
CA ILE A 132 -7.99 -9.54 0.76
C ILE A 132 -7.67 -8.98 2.15
N GLY A 133 -6.43 -8.53 2.32
CA GLY A 133 -6.00 -7.78 3.50
C GLY A 133 -6.41 -6.31 3.44
N GLU A 134 -6.27 -5.62 4.56
CA GLU A 134 -6.53 -4.18 4.70
C GLU A 134 -5.24 -3.47 5.16
N LEU A 135 -5.00 -2.27 4.63
CA LEU A 135 -3.89 -1.41 5.05
C LEU A 135 -4.12 -0.86 6.46
N PRO A 136 -3.05 -0.52 7.20
CA PRO A 136 -3.18 0.14 8.49
C PRO A 136 -3.99 1.44 8.37
N THR A 137 -4.86 1.69 9.36
CA THR A 137 -5.74 2.87 9.39
C THR A 137 -5.23 3.99 10.30
N THR A 138 -4.06 3.80 10.91
CA THR A 138 -3.37 4.82 11.70
C THR A 138 -1.87 4.82 11.41
N LEU A 139 -1.23 5.98 11.61
CA LEU A 139 0.23 6.10 11.50
C LEU A 139 0.94 5.16 12.49
N ARG A 140 0.40 5.02 13.70
CA ARG A 140 0.94 4.10 14.70
C ARG A 140 0.96 2.66 14.20
N ASP A 141 -0.16 2.16 13.70
CA ASP A 141 -0.26 0.76 13.28
C ASP A 141 0.66 0.48 12.09
N ALA A 142 0.78 1.42 11.15
CA ALA A 142 1.73 1.30 10.06
C ALA A 142 3.19 1.24 10.54
N LEU A 143 3.55 2.07 11.53
CA LEU A 143 4.89 2.05 12.13
C LEU A 143 5.17 0.73 12.86
N GLU A 144 4.17 0.13 13.53
CA GLU A 144 4.34 -1.20 14.15
C GLU A 144 4.50 -2.31 13.11
N GLU A 145 3.71 -2.30 12.04
CA GLU A 145 3.86 -3.25 10.92
C GLU A 145 5.21 -3.09 10.23
N MET A 146 5.71 -1.86 10.10
CA MET A 146 7.06 -1.58 9.57
C MET A 146 8.18 -2.16 10.44
N LYS A 147 8.04 -2.19 11.77
CA LYS A 147 9.04 -2.78 12.68
C LYS A 147 9.24 -4.27 12.48
N SER A 148 8.21 -4.98 12.03
CA SER A 148 8.27 -6.43 11.75
C SER A 148 8.80 -6.77 10.36
N ASP A 149 9.04 -5.78 9.49
CA ASP A 149 9.42 -6.03 8.10
C ASP A 149 10.95 -5.97 7.87
N GLU A 150 11.56 -7.14 7.72
CA GLU A 150 13.01 -7.25 7.52
C GLU A 150 13.50 -6.64 6.21
N VAL A 151 12.68 -6.66 5.15
CA VAL A 151 13.07 -6.13 3.83
C VAL A 151 13.14 -4.61 3.89
N ILE A 152 12.13 -3.98 4.51
CA ILE A 152 12.11 -2.54 4.72
C ILE A 152 13.24 -2.11 5.67
N TYR A 153 13.46 -2.85 6.77
CA TYR A 153 14.58 -2.60 7.68
C TYR A 153 15.94 -2.61 6.96
N ARG A 154 16.23 -3.66 6.19
CA ARG A 154 17.51 -3.79 5.46
C ARG A 154 17.65 -2.72 4.38
N THR A 155 16.56 -2.30 3.75
CA THR A 155 16.56 -1.27 2.70
C THR A 155 16.98 0.09 3.23
N LEU A 156 16.48 0.47 4.41
CA LEU A 156 16.79 1.76 5.03
C LEU A 156 18.10 1.73 5.83
N GLY A 157 18.47 0.56 6.36
CA GLY A 157 19.53 0.43 7.34
C GLY A 157 19.12 1.02 8.69
N SER A 158 19.82 0.61 9.77
CA SER A 158 19.45 0.98 11.14
C SER A 158 19.34 2.49 11.35
N HIS A 159 20.29 3.27 10.84
CA HIS A 159 20.32 4.71 11.07
C HIS A 159 19.07 5.44 10.56
N ILE A 160 18.64 5.17 9.31
CA ILE A 160 17.45 5.82 8.75
C ILE A 160 16.19 5.19 9.34
N PHE A 161 16.16 3.87 9.49
CA PHE A 161 15.00 3.15 10.01
C PHE A 161 14.63 3.61 11.42
N ASP A 162 15.58 3.61 12.35
CA ASP A 162 15.35 3.94 13.75
C ASP A 162 14.94 5.41 13.89
N ALA A 163 15.63 6.32 13.20
CA ALA A 163 15.30 7.74 13.20
C ALA A 163 13.91 8.00 12.60
N PHE A 164 13.53 7.30 11.53
CA PHE A 164 12.22 7.43 10.91
C PHE A 164 11.12 6.98 11.88
N ILE A 165 11.26 5.80 12.49
CA ILE A 165 10.30 5.27 13.46
C ILE A 165 10.16 6.22 14.65
N GLU A 166 11.27 6.69 15.22
CA GLU A 166 11.25 7.62 16.35
C GLU A 166 10.54 8.92 16.01
N TYR A 167 10.93 9.55 14.90
CA TYR A 167 10.37 10.83 14.45
C TYR A 167 8.87 10.72 14.19
N LYS A 168 8.43 9.66 13.49
CA LYS A 168 7.02 9.46 13.15
C LYS A 168 6.16 8.98 14.30
N MET A 169 6.72 8.24 15.24
CA MET A 169 6.03 7.93 16.49
C MET A 169 5.86 9.19 17.35
N ASN A 170 6.82 10.12 17.31
CA ASN A 170 6.68 11.42 17.97
C ASN A 170 5.58 12.29 17.32
N ASP A 171 5.48 12.33 15.98
CA ASP A 171 4.36 12.99 15.28
C ASP A 171 3.00 12.42 15.76
N TRP A 172 2.88 11.09 15.85
CA TRP A 172 1.68 10.43 16.35
C TRP A 172 1.36 10.80 17.81
N ARG A 173 2.35 10.77 18.70
CA ARG A 173 2.16 11.13 20.12
C ARG A 173 1.69 12.58 20.28
N GLN A 174 2.28 13.52 19.54
CA GLN A 174 1.86 14.91 19.56
C GLN A 174 0.42 15.08 19.09
N TYR A 175 0.01 14.36 18.03
CA TYR A 175 -1.37 14.35 17.57
C TYR A 175 -2.34 13.86 18.65
N CYS A 176 -2.02 12.78 19.37
CA CYS A 176 -2.88 12.25 20.43
C CYS A 176 -3.04 13.18 21.65
N LEU A 177 -2.10 14.09 21.88
CA LEU A 177 -2.16 15.08 22.96
C LEU A 177 -2.99 16.32 22.58
N TYR A 178 -3.33 16.48 21.30
CA TYR A 178 -4.05 17.65 20.81
C TYR A 178 -5.56 17.43 20.86
N VAL A 179 -6.27 18.28 21.63
CA VAL A 179 -7.73 18.31 21.64
C VAL A 179 -8.23 19.06 20.41
N THR A 180 -8.87 18.35 19.48
CA THR A 180 -9.33 18.92 18.22
C THR A 180 -10.64 19.70 18.38
N PRO A 181 -10.92 20.69 17.49
CA PRO A 181 -12.23 21.32 17.43
C PRO A 181 -13.38 20.34 17.23
N TRP A 182 -13.17 19.20 16.55
CA TRP A 182 -14.19 18.17 16.38
C TRP A 182 -14.59 17.54 17.72
N GLU A 183 -13.62 17.24 18.58
CA GLU A 183 -13.89 16.70 19.93
C GLU A 183 -14.65 17.70 20.79
N ILE A 184 -14.26 18.98 20.73
CA ILE A 184 -14.97 20.05 21.43
C ILE A 184 -16.42 20.14 20.94
N MET A 185 -16.65 20.27 19.63
CA MET A 185 -18.01 20.35 19.07
C MET A 185 -18.86 19.11 19.33
N LYS A 186 -18.23 17.93 19.49
CA LYS A 186 -18.94 16.67 19.68
C LYS A 186 -19.28 16.36 21.13
N TYR A 187 -18.41 16.73 22.07
CA TYR A 187 -18.50 16.33 23.47
C TYR A 187 -18.73 17.48 24.44
N LEU A 188 -18.36 18.71 24.06
CA LEU A 188 -18.63 19.89 24.87
C LEU A 188 -20.04 20.39 24.56
N ASP A 189 -21.02 19.82 25.24
CA ASP A 189 -22.37 20.36 25.30
C ASP A 189 -22.35 21.63 26.16
N TYR A 190 -22.77 22.76 25.58
CA TYR A 190 -23.18 23.97 26.31
C TYR A 190 -24.70 24.09 26.27
#